data_AF-A0AAJ2IUM1-F1
#
_entry.id   AF-A0AAJ2IUM1-F1
#
_cell.length_a   1.000
_cell.length_b   1.000
_cell.length_c   1.000
_cell.angle_alpha   90.00
_cell.angle_beta   90.00
_cell.angle_gamma   90.00
#
_symmetry.space_group_name_H-M   'P 1'
#
loop_
_entity.id
_entity.type
_entity.pdbx_description
1 polymer ?
#
loop_
_entity_poly.entity_id
_entity_poly.type
_entity_poly.pdbx_seq_one_letter_code
_entity_poly.pdbx_strand_id
1 'polypeptide(L)'
;MSEEIQSWRDIIQQSGKRKQPQLTIPKSIAEMIDKEIVADAVTKFAMFHEGFERLWLSDELQMYCADKENYALASAYLAGKALGVDLVKVGEG
;
A
#
# COMPACT_ATOMS: atom_id res chain seq x y z
N MET A 1 -19.70 -35.74 18.11
CA MET A 1 -18.94 -34.48 17.99
C MET A 1 -19.81 -33.39 18.58
N SER A 2 -19.32 -32.59 19.55
CA SER A 2 -20.16 -31.62 20.27
C SER A 2 -20.51 -30.41 19.38
N GLU A 3 -21.65 -29.79 19.64
CA GLU A 3 -22.12 -28.60 18.91
C GLU A 3 -21.12 -27.42 19.03
N GLU A 4 -20.46 -27.28 20.18
CA GLU A 4 -19.38 -26.30 20.36
C GLU A 4 -18.22 -26.51 19.39
N ILE A 5 -17.75 -27.75 19.21
CA ILE A 5 -16.63 -28.04 18.30
C ILE A 5 -17.01 -27.70 16.86
N GLN A 6 -18.28 -27.90 16.48
CA GLN A 6 -18.77 -27.53 15.16
C GLN A 6 -18.87 -26.01 14.99
N SER A 7 -19.36 -25.29 16.01
CA SER A 7 -19.43 -23.82 16.03
C SER A 7 -18.05 -23.19 15.84
N TRP A 8 -17.02 -23.67 16.57
CA TRP A 8 -15.66 -23.19 16.43
C TRP A 8 -15.07 -23.45 15.03
N ARG A 9 -15.36 -24.60 14.43
CA ARG A 9 -14.94 -24.89 13.04
C ARG A 9 -15.56 -23.92 12.05
N ASP A 10 -16.85 -23.63 12.19
CA ASP A 10 -17.57 -22.77 11.25
C ASP A 10 -17.05 -21.33 11.32
N ILE A 11 -16.73 -20.83 12.52
CA ILE A 11 -16.09 -19.50 12.71
C ILE A 11 -14.71 -19.45 12.03
N ILE A 12 -13.88 -20.47 12.22
CA ILE A 12 -12.53 -20.55 11.63
C ILE A 12 -12.62 -20.63 10.09
N GLN A 13 -13.57 -21.41 9.56
CA GLN A 13 -13.77 -21.49 8.11
C GLN A 13 -14.31 -20.18 7.53
N GLN A 14 -15.17 -19.44 8.25
CA GLN A 14 -15.67 -18.15 7.81
C GLN A 14 -14.59 -17.06 7.86
N SER A 15 -13.78 -17.02 8.91
CA SER A 15 -12.68 -16.05 9.04
C SER A 15 -11.59 -16.30 8.00
N GLY A 16 -11.24 -17.56 7.71
CA GLY A 16 -10.32 -17.93 6.63
C GLY A 16 -10.82 -17.63 5.21
N LYS A 17 -12.15 -17.46 5.03
CA LYS A 17 -12.77 -17.14 3.73
C LYS A 17 -12.99 -15.65 3.48
N ARG A 18 -12.78 -14.78 4.48
CA ARG A 18 -12.81 -13.33 4.25
C ARG A 18 -11.59 -12.95 3.42
N LYS A 19 -11.77 -12.81 2.10
CA LYS A 19 -10.82 -12.07 1.25
C LYS A 19 -10.73 -10.66 1.82
N GLN A 20 -9.70 -10.39 2.62
CA GLN A 20 -9.38 -9.01 2.92
C GLN A 20 -9.03 -8.35 1.58
N PRO A 21 -9.73 -7.28 1.17
CA PRO A 21 -9.34 -6.56 -0.03
C PRO A 21 -7.89 -6.10 0.17
N GLN A 22 -6.99 -6.61 -0.66
CA GLN A 22 -5.60 -6.22 -0.62
C GLN A 22 -5.43 -4.98 -1.47
N LEU A 23 -4.94 -3.91 -0.85
CA LEU A 23 -4.56 -2.69 -1.57
C LEU A 23 -3.55 -3.06 -2.64
N THR A 24 -3.72 -2.53 -3.85
CA THR A 24 -2.84 -2.83 -4.98
C THR A 24 -2.41 -1.52 -5.63
N ILE A 25 -1.10 -1.32 -5.80
CA ILE A 25 -0.51 -0.19 -6.51
C ILE A 25 0.05 -0.66 -7.87
N PRO A 26 -0.10 0.12 -8.96
CA PRO A 26 0.51 -0.22 -10.24
C PRO A 26 2.04 -0.32 -10.12
N LYS A 27 2.64 -1.28 -10.84
CA LYS A 27 4.08 -1.50 -10.81
C LYS A 27 4.86 -0.29 -11.29
N SER A 28 4.42 0.35 -12.37
CA SER A 28 5.03 1.58 -12.90
C SER A 28 5.12 2.69 -11.86
N ILE A 29 4.05 2.90 -11.09
CA ILE A 29 4.00 3.91 -10.01
C ILE A 29 4.92 3.52 -8.85
N ALA A 30 4.89 2.25 -8.42
CA ALA A 30 5.75 1.77 -7.34
C ALA A 30 7.24 1.96 -7.67
N GLU A 31 7.63 1.64 -8.90
CA GLU A 31 8.99 1.83 -9.41
C GLU A 31 9.37 3.32 -9.54
N MET A 32 8.43 4.16 -9.97
CA MET A 32 8.62 5.61 -10.08
C MET A 32 8.89 6.24 -8.71
N ILE A 33 8.05 5.94 -7.71
CA ILE A 33 8.27 6.37 -6.32
C ILE A 33 9.64 5.90 -5.80
N ASP A 34 10.00 4.65 -6.07
CA ASP A 34 11.27 4.09 -5.58
C ASP A 34 12.50 4.71 -6.24
N LYS A 35 12.36 5.19 -7.48
CA LYS A 35 13.44 5.79 -8.28
C LYS A 35 13.61 7.28 -8.01
N GLU A 36 12.52 8.04 -7.86
CA GLU A 36 12.58 9.49 -7.67
C GLU A 36 13.12 9.87 -6.31
N ILE A 37 12.86 9.04 -5.29
CA ILE A 37 13.24 9.32 -3.91
C ILE A 37 14.32 8.33 -3.46
N VAL A 38 15.58 8.71 -3.63
CA VAL A 38 16.73 7.85 -3.30
C VAL A 38 17.11 8.03 -1.82
N ALA A 39 16.37 7.36 -0.94
CA ALA A 39 16.61 7.35 0.50
C ALA A 39 16.17 6.01 1.14
N ASP A 40 16.46 5.82 2.43
CA ASP A 40 15.91 4.71 3.21
C ASP A 40 14.37 4.81 3.32
N ALA A 41 13.70 3.73 3.72
CA ALA A 41 12.25 3.65 3.66
C ALA A 41 11.52 4.71 4.52
N VAL A 42 12.06 5.05 5.70
CA VAL A 42 11.45 6.05 6.59
C VAL A 42 11.62 7.45 6.00
N THR A 43 12.84 7.77 5.56
CA THR A 43 13.12 9.05 4.91
C THR A 43 12.34 9.21 3.61
N LYS A 44 12.22 8.14 2.81
CA LYS A 44 11.43 8.11 1.58
C LYS A 44 9.97 8.44 1.82
N PHE A 45 9.35 7.89 2.88
CA PHE A 45 7.97 8.21 3.25
C PHE A 45 7.80 9.71 3.56
N ALA A 46 8.70 10.30 4.35
CA ALA A 46 8.65 11.73 4.66
C ALA A 46 8.89 12.61 3.42
N MET A 47 9.90 12.27 2.62
CA MET A 47 10.27 13.00 1.41
C MET A 47 9.19 12.92 0.32
N PHE A 48 8.39 11.85 0.26
CA PHE A 48 7.29 11.75 -0.70
C PHE A 48 6.21 12.81 -0.44
N HIS A 49 5.86 13.03 0.83
CA HIS A 49 4.86 14.04 1.20
C HIS A 49 5.34 15.45 0.89
N GLU A 50 6.59 15.78 1.26
CA GLU A 50 7.23 17.03 0.85
C GLU A 50 7.35 17.10 -0.69
N GLY A 51 7.66 15.97 -1.32
CA GLY A 51 7.60 15.62 -2.76
C GLY A 51 6.41 16.23 -3.46
N PHE A 52 5.26 15.76 -3.01
CA PHE A 52 3.98 16.10 -3.55
C PHE A 52 3.66 17.57 -3.32
N GLU A 53 3.78 18.05 -2.08
CA GLU A 53 3.43 19.43 -1.69
C GLU A 53 4.28 20.50 -2.39
N ARG A 54 5.56 20.23 -2.64
CA ARG A 54 6.50 21.19 -3.25
C ARG A 54 6.66 21.05 -4.76
N LEU A 55 5.91 20.15 -5.41
CA LEU A 55 5.92 20.00 -6.86
C LEU A 55 7.31 19.67 -7.46
N TRP A 56 8.08 18.80 -6.78
CA TRP A 56 9.42 18.35 -7.20
C TRP A 56 9.50 16.86 -7.56
N LEU A 57 8.40 16.12 -7.43
CA LEU A 57 8.19 14.82 -8.09
C LEU A 57 7.93 15.01 -9.60
N SER A 58 8.05 13.94 -10.38
CA SER A 58 7.71 14.00 -11.81
C SER A 58 6.25 14.38 -12.04
N ASP A 59 5.97 14.98 -13.20
CA ASP A 59 4.59 15.33 -13.60
C ASP A 59 3.67 14.11 -13.59
N GLU A 60 4.19 12.93 -14.00
CA GLU A 60 3.42 11.69 -14.01
C GLU A 60 3.03 11.25 -12.60
N LEU A 61 3.98 11.24 -11.66
CA LEU A 61 3.70 10.90 -10.26
C LEU A 61 2.79 11.93 -9.59
N GLN A 62 3.00 13.22 -9.89
CA GLN A 62 2.14 14.31 -9.41
C GLN A 62 0.70 14.15 -9.91
N MET A 63 0.51 13.91 -11.20
CA MET A 63 -0.81 13.72 -11.79
C MET A 63 -1.51 12.47 -11.24
N TYR A 64 -0.77 11.38 -11.04
CA TYR A 64 -1.29 10.17 -10.41
C TYR A 64 -1.78 10.46 -8.97
N CYS A 65 -0.95 11.13 -8.18
CA CYS A 65 -1.24 11.49 -6.78
C CYS A 65 -2.16 12.69 -6.60
N ALA A 66 -2.54 13.40 -7.67
CA ALA A 66 -3.56 14.46 -7.61
C ALA A 66 -4.94 13.88 -7.22
N ASP A 67 -5.18 12.60 -7.54
CA ASP A 67 -6.28 11.84 -6.97
C ASP A 67 -5.99 11.44 -5.51
N LYS A 68 -6.93 11.75 -4.61
CA LYS A 68 -6.74 11.56 -3.16
C LYS A 68 -6.61 10.10 -2.75
N GLU A 69 -7.25 9.18 -3.48
CA GLU A 69 -7.18 7.75 -3.20
C GLU A 69 -5.83 7.19 -3.65
N ASN A 70 -5.34 7.61 -4.82
CA ASN A 70 -4.00 7.27 -5.30
C ASN A 70 -2.88 7.84 -4.42
N TYR A 71 -3.04 9.07 -3.92
CA TYR A 71 -2.12 9.64 -2.93
C TYR A 71 -2.10 8.81 -1.64
N ALA A 72 -3.27 8.45 -1.11
CA ALA A 72 -3.37 7.61 0.08
C ALA A 72 -2.76 6.22 -0.15
N LEU A 73 -2.93 5.65 -1.35
CA LEU A 73 -2.36 4.37 -1.75
C LEU A 73 -0.83 4.41 -1.83
N ALA A 74 -0.26 5.45 -2.46
CA ALA A 74 1.20 5.67 -2.50
C ALA A 74 1.76 5.87 -1.09
N SER A 75 1.05 6.63 -0.25
CA SER A 75 1.40 6.83 1.16
C SER A 75 1.39 5.50 1.93
N ALA A 76 0.37 4.66 1.74
CA ALA A 76 0.28 3.35 2.38
C ALA A 76 1.39 2.38 1.93
N TYR A 77 1.74 2.41 0.64
CA TYR A 77 2.86 1.64 0.08
C TYR A 77 4.18 2.00 0.78
N LEU A 78 4.46 3.31 0.89
CA LEU A 78 5.66 3.82 1.54
C LEU A 78 5.67 3.57 3.06
N ALA A 79 4.54 3.77 3.73
CA ALA A 79 4.40 3.48 5.16
C ALA A 79 4.62 1.98 5.44
N GLY A 80 4.10 1.09 4.58
CA GLY A 80 4.32 -0.35 4.68
C GLY A 80 5.81 -0.69 4.62
N LYS A 81 6.53 -0.16 3.62
CA LYS A 81 7.98 -0.31 3.52
C LYS A 81 8.72 0.23 4.74
N ALA A 82 8.35 1.42 5.23
CA ALA A 82 8.97 2.03 6.41
C ALA A 82 8.78 1.19 7.68
N LEU A 83 7.64 0.51 7.80
CA LEU A 83 7.31 -0.39 8.91
C LEU A 83 7.80 -1.84 8.71
N GLY A 84 8.36 -2.17 7.54
CA GLY A 84 8.80 -3.53 7.21
C GLY A 84 7.65 -4.53 7.00
N VAL A 85 6.49 -4.06 6.54
CA VAL A 85 5.29 -4.86 6.28
C VAL A 85 4.75 -4.66 4.86
N ASP A 86 4.14 -5.70 4.29
CA ASP A 86 3.50 -5.63 2.97
C ASP A 86 2.03 -5.19 3.10
N LEU A 87 1.81 -3.88 3.23
CA LEU A 87 0.47 -3.29 3.31
C LEU A 87 -0.21 -3.17 1.94
N VAL A 88 0.59 -3.00 0.88
CA VAL A 88 0.10 -2.72 -0.46
C VAL A 88 0.85 -3.60 -1.44
N LYS A 89 0.11 -4.49 -2.09
CA LYS A 89 0.63 -5.37 -3.14
C LYS A 89 1.02 -4.54 -4.37
N VAL A 90 2.16 -4.84 -4.97
CA VAL A 90 2.48 -4.32 -6.31
C VAL A 90 1.78 -5.20 -7.36
N GLY A 91 0.87 -4.61 -8.11
CA GLY A 91 0.11 -5.29 -9.16
C GLY A 91 0.71 -5.07 -10.55
N GLU A 92 0.38 -5.96 -11.49
CA GLU A 92 0.66 -5.74 -12.91
C GLU A 92 -0.28 -4.64 -13.41
N GLY A 93 0.31 -3.47 -13.67
CA GLY A 93 -0.34 -2.26 -14.17
C GLY A 93 0.72 -1.38 -14.82
#